data_AF-A0A443YJB1-F1
#
_entry.id   AF-A0A443YJB1-F1
#
_cell.length_a   1.000
_cell.length_b   1.000
_cell.length_c   1.000
_cell.angle_alpha   90.00
_cell.angle_beta   90.00
_cell.angle_gamma   90.00
#
_symmetry.space_group_name_H-M   'P 1'
#
loop_
_entity.id
_entity.type
_entity.pdbx_description
1 polymer ?
#
loop_
_entity_poly.entity_id
_entity_poly.type
_entity_poly.pdbx_seq_one_letter_code
_entity_poly.pdbx_strand_id
1 'polypeptide(L)' 'MFDFFCLNYKKAAMTFLNQHQVGQRLFSYGDGGRKMRYLRERGYVVSDRVSENRWVHKIVKKP' A
#
# COMPACT_ATOMS: atom_id res chain seq x y z
N MET A 1 -1.03 23.07 -9.95
CA MET A 1 -1.75 21.93 -10.58
C MET A 1 -1.35 20.62 -9.89
N PHE A 2 -1.70 20.44 -8.61
CA PHE A 2 -1.22 19.30 -7.80
C PHE A 2 -2.33 18.63 -6.96
N ASP A 3 -3.61 18.83 -7.32
CA ASP A 3 -4.77 18.36 -6.53
C ASP A 3 -5.57 17.22 -7.17
N PHE A 4 -5.02 16.49 -8.14
CA PHE A 4 -5.66 15.27 -8.66
C PHE A 4 -5.34 14.00 -7.87
N PHE A 5 -4.38 14.04 -6.93
CA PHE A 5 -3.94 12.86 -6.16
C PHE A 5 -4.71 12.62 -4.85
N CYS A 6 -5.41 13.64 -4.32
CA CYS A 6 -6.06 13.54 -3.01
C CYS A 6 -7.39 12.76 -3.02
N LEU A 7 -8.09 12.69 -4.16
CA LEU A 7 -9.44 12.12 -4.23
C LEU A 7 -9.51 10.64 -4.64
N ASN A 8 -8.44 10.04 -5.15
CA ASN A 8 -8.51 8.70 -5.74
C ASN A 8 -7.58 7.64 -5.12
N TYR A 9 -7.18 7.81 -3.86
CA TYR A 9 -6.31 6.85 -3.17
C TYR A 9 -6.93 5.44 -3.09
N LYS A 10 -8.26 5.32 -3.08
CA LYS A 10 -8.97 4.02 -3.14
C LYS A 10 -8.81 3.34 -4.50
N LYS A 11 -8.99 4.07 -5.60
CA LYS A 11 -8.77 3.53 -6.96
C LYS A 11 -7.30 3.17 -7.15
N ALA A 12 -6.39 4.06 -6.73
CA ALA A 12 -4.95 3.79 -6.77
C ALA A 12 -4.57 2.55 -5.94
N ALA A 13 -5.22 2.32 -4.80
CA ALA A 13 -5.03 1.14 -3.98
C ALA A 13 -5.48 -0.14 -4.70
N MET A 14 -6.64 -0.12 -5.36
CA MET A 14 -7.14 -1.26 -6.13
C MET A 14 -6.30 -1.54 -7.37
N THR A 15 -5.93 -0.51 -8.13
CA THR A 15 -5.00 -0.65 -9.27
C THR A 15 -3.66 -1.21 -8.80
N PHE A 16 -3.16 -0.76 -7.65
CA PHE A 16 -1.94 -1.29 -7.05
C PHE A 16 -2.06 -2.78 -6.73
N LEU A 17 -3.17 -3.24 -6.15
CA LEU A 17 -3.39 -4.68 -5.91
C LEU A 17 -3.44 -5.48 -7.22
N ASN A 18 -4.06 -4.95 -8.27
CA ASN A 18 -4.15 -5.65 -9.56
C ASN A 18 -2.79 -5.77 -10.27
N GLN A 19 -1.86 -4.86 -9.99
CA GLN A 19 -0.51 -4.87 -10.58
C GLN A 19 0.46 -5.79 -9.85
N HIS A 20 0.11 -6.28 -8.67
CA HIS A 20 1.03 -6.98 -7.79
C HIS A 20 0.47 -8.34 -7.38
N GLN A 21 1.36 -9.29 -7.15
CA GLN A 21 0.97 -10.64 -6.79
C GLN A 21 0.82 -10.79 -5.27
N VAL A 22 -0.09 -11.67 -4.86
CA VAL A 22 -0.20 -12.11 -3.47
C VAL A 22 1.14 -12.70 -3.02
N GLY A 23 1.59 -12.31 -1.83
CA GLY A 23 2.87 -12.75 -1.26
C GLY A 23 4.05 -11.85 -1.65
N GLN A 24 3.88 -10.96 -2.64
CA GLN A 24 4.91 -10.01 -3.03
C GLN A 24 5.21 -9.05 -1.88
N ARG A 25 6.50 -8.78 -1.67
CA ARG A 25 7.03 -7.81 -0.71
C ARG A 25 7.49 -6.56 -1.44
N LEU A 26 7.03 -5.41 -0.97
CA LEU A 26 7.30 -4.10 -1.58
C LEU A 26 7.90 -3.17 -0.54
N PHE A 27 8.94 -2.46 -0.92
CA PHE A 27 9.63 -1.54 -0.02
C PHE A 27 9.24 -0.11 -0.35
N SER A 28 8.99 0.69 0.69
CA SER A 28 8.80 2.13 0.53
C SER A 28 9.54 2.92 1.58
N TYR A 29 9.82 4.17 1.24
CA TYR A 29 10.20 5.18 2.21
C TYR A 29 8.93 5.71 2.89
N GLY A 30 8.82 5.53 4.21
CA GLY A 30 7.61 5.84 4.99
C GLY A 30 6.47 4.81 4.85
N ASP A 31 5.33 5.07 5.47
CA ASP A 31 4.20 4.14 5.64
C ASP A 31 3.42 3.83 4.33
N GLY A 32 3.85 4.42 3.21
CA GLY A 32 3.21 4.33 1.90
C GLY A 32 1.95 5.20 1.75
N GLY A 33 1.71 6.11 2.70
CA GLY A 33 0.65 7.10 2.67
C GLY A 33 -0.76 6.52 2.75
N ARG A 34 -1.75 7.35 2.39
CA ARG A 34 -3.19 7.01 2.48
C ARG A 34 -3.57 5.76 1.68
N LYS A 35 -2.91 5.52 0.55
CA LYS A 35 -3.12 4.32 -0.29
C LYS A 35 -2.76 3.04 0.46
N MET A 36 -1.55 2.95 1.02
CA MET A 36 -1.13 1.76 1.77
C MET A 36 -1.87 1.61 3.10
N ARG A 37 -2.22 2.73 3.74
CA ARG A 37 -3.07 2.71 4.94
C ARG A 37 -4.43 2.09 4.66
N TYR A 38 -5.10 2.51 3.58
CA TYR A 38 -6.38 1.93 3.15
C TYR A 38 -6.28 0.43 2.88
N LEU A 39 -5.21 -0.02 2.21
CA LEU A 39 -4.97 -1.44 1.95
C LEU A 39 -4.76 -2.24 3.23
N ARG A 40 -4.07 -1.65 4.21
CA ARG A 40 -3.82 -2.26 5.53
C ARG A 40 -5.09 -2.39 6.35
N GLU A 41 -5.88 -1.31 6.44
CA GLU A 41 -7.18 -1.29 7.12
C GLU A 41 -8.15 -2.31 6.53
N ARG A 42 -8.08 -2.56 5.23
CA ARG A 42 -8.92 -3.55 4.53
C ARG A 42 -8.42 -4.98 4.60
N GLY A 43 -7.22 -5.20 5.13
CA GLY A 43 -6.58 -6.51 5.27
C GLY A 43 -5.92 -7.05 3.99
N TYR A 44 -5.64 -6.20 3.00
CA TYR A 44 -4.96 -6.60 1.76
C TYR A 44 -3.44 -6.50 1.84
N VAL A 45 -2.90 -5.74 2.80
CA VAL A 45 -1.46 -5.53 2.96
C VAL A 45 -1.11 -5.59 4.44
N VAL A 46 -0.05 -6.30 4.77
CA VAL A 46 0.63 -6.23 6.08
C VAL A 46 1.88 -5.37 5.90
N SER A 47 2.08 -4.41 6.79
CA SER A 47 3.20 -3.49 6.72
C SER A 47 4.07 -3.58 7.96
N ASP A 48 5.36 -3.84 7.78
CA ASP A 48 6.33 -3.89 8.86
C ASP A 48 7.37 -2.79 8.67
N ARG A 49 7.76 -2.14 9.77
CA ARG A 49 8.84 -1.13 9.76
C ARG A 49 10.18 -1.86 9.80
N VAL A 50 11.01 -1.66 8.78
CA VAL A 50 12.33 -2.30 8.66
C VAL A 50 13.43 -1.40 9.19
N SER A 51 13.28 -0.08 9.05
CA SER A 51 14.21 0.91 9.59
C SER A 51 13.48 2.24 9.84
N GLU A 52 14.20 3.25 10.32
CA GLU A 52 13.62 4.55 10.65
C GLU A 52 12.80 5.13 9.49
N ASN A 53 13.30 5.02 8.26
CA ASN A 53 12.66 5.56 7.06
C ASN A 53 12.14 4.50 6.09
N ARG A 54 12.32 3.20 6.34
CA ARG A 54 11.90 2.14 5.40
C ARG A 54 10.85 1.21 5.99
N TRP A 55 9.85 0.93 5.18
CA TRP A 55 8.77 -0.01 5.45
C TRP A 55 8.78 -1.11 4.39
N VAL A 56 8.37 -2.30 4.79
CA VAL A 56 8.06 -3.39 3.87
C VAL A 56 6.57 -3.68 3.93
N HIS A 57 5.97 -3.87 2.77
CA HIS A 57 4.55 -4.11 2.56
C HIS A 57 4.40 -5.48 1.90
N LYS A 58 3.86 -6.44 2.63
CA LYS A 58 3.53 -7.75 2.09
C LYS A 58 2.06 -7.76 1.67
N ILE A 59 1.82 -8.04 0.39
CA ILE A 59 0.44 -8.20 -0.11
C ILE A 59 -0.08 -9.55 0.38
N VAL A 60 -1.22 -9.52 1.05
CA VAL A 60 -1.93 -10.69 1.52
C VAL A 60 -3.24 -10.83 0.75
N LYS A 61 -3.53 -12.05 0.30
CA LYS A 61 -4.82 -12.34 -0.33
C LYS A 61 -5.86 -12.23 0.77
N LYS A 62 -6.83 -11.34 0.57
CA LYS A 62 -8.06 -11.39 1.36
C LYS A 62 -8.80 -12.67 0.95
N PRO A 63 -9.33 -13.47 1.89
CA PRO A 63 -10.19 -14.60 1.56
C PRO A 63 -11.37 -14.16 0.67
#